data_AF-A0A8S3KDP7-F1
#
_entry.id   AF-A0A8S3KDP7-F1
#
_cell.length_a   1.000
_cell.length_b   1.000
_cell.length_c   1.000
_cell.angle_alpha   90.00
_cell.angle_beta   90.00
_cell.angle_gamma   90.00
#
_symmetry.space_group_name_H-M   'P 1'
#
loop_
_entity.id
_entity.type
_entity.pdbx_description
1 polymer ?
#
loop_
_entity_poly.entity_id
_entity_poly.type
_entity_poly.pdbx_seq_one_letter_code
_entity_poly.pdbx_strand_id
1 'polypeptide(L)'
;QYEQLSIKPNEVELAHLYYLPKAHKPGTRLRSTISGLRHPTVKISKYLDNLLRPLFDQMASNTTVTSGFELTKKLQEWSTVNIRQDTTICTIDVTNLYTMIPQIEGVLSLRKMLDLLKLKQVGK
;
A
#
# COMPACT_ATOMS: atom_id res chain seq x y z
N GLN A 1 -16.57 -20.10 -0.59
CA GLN A 1 -15.47 -19.11 -0.55
C GLN A 1 -14.68 -19.18 0.76
N TYR A 2 -15.32 -19.19 1.94
CA TYR A 2 -14.63 -19.29 3.25
C TYR A 2 -13.79 -20.56 3.45
N GLU A 3 -14.20 -21.70 2.89
CA GLU A 3 -13.43 -22.96 2.95
C GLU A 3 -12.03 -22.84 2.31
N GLN A 4 -11.83 -21.88 1.40
CA GLN A 4 -10.52 -21.62 0.79
C GLN A 4 -9.57 -20.84 1.72
N LEU A 5 -10.09 -20.25 2.80
CA LEU A 5 -9.30 -19.58 3.83
C LEU A 5 -8.76 -20.56 4.88
N SER A 6 -9.23 -21.81 4.88
CA SER A 6 -8.77 -22.84 5.79
C SER A 6 -7.26 -23.07 5.65
N ILE A 7 -6.58 -23.11 6.79
CA ILE A 7 -5.16 -23.34 6.90
C ILE A 7 -4.94 -24.83 7.13
N LYS A 8 -4.10 -25.46 6.30
CA LYS A 8 -3.61 -26.82 6.58
C LYS A 8 -2.24 -26.71 7.23
N PRO A 9 -1.97 -27.40 8.35
CA PRO A 9 -0.70 -27.30 9.07
C PRO A 9 0.54 -27.62 8.21
N ASN A 10 0.40 -28.53 7.24
CA ASN A 10 1.48 -28.92 6.31
C ASN A 10 1.69 -27.92 5.16
N GLU A 11 0.82 -26.92 5.00
CA GLU A 11 0.90 -25.90 3.94
C GLU A 11 1.56 -24.60 4.43
N VAL A 12 1.75 -24.41 5.74
CA VAL A 12 2.17 -23.12 6.33
C VAL A 12 3.52 -23.15 7.03
N GLU A 13 4.17 -22.00 7.04
CA GLU A 13 5.46 -21.78 7.71
C GLU A 13 5.41 -20.49 8.55
N LEU A 14 6.24 -20.43 9.60
CA LEU A 14 6.41 -19.21 10.38
C LEU A 14 7.15 -18.15 9.56
N ALA A 15 6.87 -16.88 9.85
CA ALA A 15 7.55 -15.79 9.17
C ALA A 15 9.01 -15.68 9.64
N HIS A 16 9.92 -15.40 8.70
CA HIS A 16 11.34 -15.20 9.01
C HIS A 16 11.71 -13.72 8.97
N LEU A 17 12.26 -13.21 10.06
CA LEU A 17 12.85 -11.87 10.11
C LEU A 17 14.30 -11.94 9.60
N TYR A 18 14.63 -11.11 8.61
CA TYR A 18 15.99 -10.96 8.10
C TYR A 18 16.30 -9.49 7.80
N TYR A 19 17.59 -9.19 7.63
CA TYR A 19 18.08 -7.83 7.43
C TYR A 19 18.76 -7.69 6.08
N LEU A 20 18.35 -6.69 5.31
CA LEU A 20 18.99 -6.33 4.04
C LEU A 20 19.82 -5.05 4.20
N PRO A 21 21.09 -5.01 3.76
CA PRO A 21 21.89 -3.80 3.83
C PRO A 21 21.36 -2.72 2.88
N LYS A 22 21.21 -1.49 3.37
CA LYS A 22 20.98 -0.31 2.52
C LYS A 22 22.33 0.27 2.10
N ALA A 23 22.97 -0.35 1.11
CA ALA A 23 24.30 0.04 0.63
C ALA A 23 24.43 1.51 0.20
N HIS A 24 23.32 2.14 -0.19
CA HIS A 24 23.27 3.56 -0.57
C HIS A 24 23.16 4.53 0.63
N LYS A 25 23.17 4.07 1.88
CA LYS A 25 23.11 4.92 3.08
C LYS A 25 24.40 4.78 3.91
N PRO A 26 24.96 5.89 4.43
CA PRO A 26 26.13 5.84 5.31
C PRO A 26 25.89 4.94 6.52
N GLY A 27 26.95 4.27 6.99
CA GLY A 27 26.91 3.41 8.18
C GLY A 27 26.17 2.08 8.01
N THR A 28 26.00 1.60 6.77
CA THR A 28 25.39 0.30 6.43
C THR A 28 24.08 0.05 7.17
N ARG A 29 23.17 1.04 7.10
CA ARG A 29 21.83 0.89 7.72
C ARG A 29 21.14 -0.37 7.20
N LEU A 30 20.68 -1.22 8.11
CA LEU A 30 19.92 -2.42 7.76
C LEU A 30 18.44 -2.09 7.56
N ARG A 31 17.78 -2.82 6.65
CA ARG A 31 16.33 -2.87 6.50
C ARG A 31 15.86 -4.21 7.06
N SER A 32 15.14 -4.18 8.18
CA SER A 32 14.39 -5.36 8.65
C SER A 32 13.28 -5.68 7.66
N THR A 33 13.20 -6.93 7.23
CA THR A 33 12.17 -7.46 6.34
C THR A 33 11.63 -8.75 6.93
N ILE A 34 10.31 -8.93 6.87
CA ILE A 34 9.64 -10.17 7.27
C ILE A 34 9.31 -10.96 6.00
N SER A 35 9.91 -12.15 5.85
CA SER A 35 9.48 -13.11 4.84
C SER A 35 8.25 -13.84 5.34
N GLY A 36 7.09 -13.52 4.78
CA GLY A 36 5.81 -14.19 5.07
C GLY A 36 5.43 -15.25 4.03
N LEU A 37 6.41 -15.85 3.33
CA LEU A 37 6.13 -16.91 2.36
C LEU A 37 5.43 -18.06 3.08
N ARG A 38 4.27 -18.50 2.55
CA ARG A 38 3.42 -19.54 3.18
C ARG A 38 2.96 -19.22 4.61
N HIS A 39 2.96 -17.96 5.02
CA HIS A 39 2.45 -17.58 6.33
C HIS A 39 0.93 -17.86 6.42
N PRO A 40 0.39 -18.31 7.58
CA PRO A 40 -1.03 -18.60 7.75
C PRO A 40 -1.96 -17.44 7.37
N THR A 41 -1.50 -16.20 7.45
CA THR A 41 -2.30 -15.02 7.11
C THR A 41 -2.33 -14.68 5.61
N VAL A 42 -1.52 -15.32 4.76
CA VAL A 42 -1.45 -14.98 3.32
C VAL A 42 -2.81 -15.11 2.63
N LYS A 43 -3.56 -16.17 2.93
CA LYS A 43 -4.87 -16.43 2.32
C LYS A 43 -5.89 -15.34 2.67
N ILE A 44 -5.99 -14.97 3.96
CA ILE A 44 -6.92 -13.92 4.42
C ILE A 44 -6.47 -12.53 3.93
N SER A 45 -5.17 -12.22 3.96
CA SER A 45 -4.65 -10.95 3.45
C SER A 45 -4.94 -10.78 1.96
N LYS A 46 -4.75 -11.83 1.15
CA LYS A 46 -5.09 -11.82 -0.28
C LYS A 46 -6.59 -11.65 -0.51
N TYR A 47 -7.41 -12.32 0.28
CA TYR A 47 -8.87 -12.17 0.19
C TYR A 47 -9.30 -10.73 0.48
N LEU A 48 -8.77 -10.13 1.55
CA LEU A 48 -9.04 -8.72 1.89
C LEU A 48 -8.52 -7.77 0.80
N ASP A 49 -7.31 -7.99 0.27
CA ASP A 49 -6.76 -7.19 -0.83
C ASP A 49 -7.68 -7.25 -2.06
N ASN A 50 -8.12 -8.44 -2.48
CA ASN A 50 -9.03 -8.60 -3.61
C ASN A 50 -10.36 -7.83 -3.43
N LEU A 51 -10.86 -7.73 -2.19
CA LEU A 51 -12.08 -6.99 -1.88
C LEU A 51 -11.85 -5.47 -1.85
N LEU A 52 -10.75 -5.03 -1.23
CA LEU A 52 -10.49 -3.63 -0.94
C LEU A 52 -9.81 -2.90 -2.09
N ARG A 53 -8.98 -3.60 -2.88
CA ARG A 53 -8.17 -3.01 -3.94
C ARG A 53 -8.99 -2.27 -5.00
N PRO A 54 -10.09 -2.83 -5.55
CA PRO A 54 -10.91 -2.11 -6.54
C PRO A 54 -11.51 -0.81 -5.96
N LEU A 55 -11.88 -0.82 -4.68
CA LEU A 55 -12.45 0.34 -3.99
C LEU A 55 -11.40 1.43 -3.80
N PHE A 56 -10.19 1.03 -3.40
CA PHE A 56 -9.06 1.93 -3.28
C PHE A 56 -8.68 2.52 -4.64
N ASP A 57 -8.54 1.70 -5.68
CA ASP A 57 -8.16 2.13 -7.03
C ASP A 57 -9.16 3.15 -7.60
N GLN A 58 -10.46 2.95 -7.37
CA GLN A 58 -11.50 3.91 -7.75
C GLN A 58 -11.26 5.28 -7.11
N MET A 59 -10.96 5.33 -5.80
CA MET A 59 -10.73 6.58 -5.08
C MET A 59 -9.37 7.22 -5.38
N ALA A 60 -8.35 6.39 -5.60
CA ALA A 60 -6.97 6.81 -5.81
C ALA A 60 -6.71 7.31 -7.25
N SER A 61 -7.59 6.99 -8.20
CA SER A 61 -7.47 7.33 -9.63
C SER A 61 -7.07 8.78 -9.93
N ASN A 62 -7.55 9.74 -9.13
CA ASN A 62 -7.28 11.17 -9.31
C ASN A 62 -6.14 11.72 -8.45
N THR A 63 -5.63 10.95 -7.48
CA THR A 63 -4.65 11.43 -6.48
C THR A 63 -3.33 10.66 -6.51
N THR A 64 -3.32 9.48 -7.15
CA THR A 64 -2.19 8.56 -7.15
C THR A 64 -1.83 8.20 -8.58
N VAL A 65 -0.54 7.99 -8.80
CA VAL A 65 0.01 7.44 -10.05
C VAL A 65 0.51 6.03 -9.79
N THR A 66 0.35 5.15 -10.76
CA THR A 66 0.66 3.71 -10.62
C THR A 66 2.03 3.34 -11.21
N SER A 67 2.61 4.22 -12.03
CA SER A 67 3.91 4.00 -12.65
C SER A 67 4.69 5.29 -12.86
N GLY A 68 6.02 5.15 -12.99
CA GLY A 68 6.88 6.27 -13.35
C GLY A 68 6.58 6.85 -14.73
N PHE A 69 6.17 6.01 -15.69
CA PHE A 69 5.77 6.47 -17.02
C PHE A 69 4.50 7.33 -17.00
N GLU A 70 3.51 6.94 -16.20
CA GLU A 70 2.30 7.74 -16.01
C GLU A 70 2.62 9.09 -15.37
N LEU A 71 3.51 9.08 -14.35
CA LEU A 71 3.96 10.29 -13.68
C LEU A 71 4.64 11.26 -14.64
N THR A 72 5.61 10.80 -15.43
CA THR A 72 6.35 11.66 -16.37
C THR A 72 5.41 12.26 -17.42
N LYS A 73 4.49 11.46 -17.97
CA LYS A 73 3.47 11.93 -18.92
C LYS A 73 2.59 13.02 -18.29
N LYS A 74 2.02 12.77 -17.11
CA LYS A 74 1.16 13.74 -16.40
C LYS A 74 1.90 15.03 -16.07
N LEU A 75 3.15 14.95 -15.62
CA LEU A 75 3.97 16.12 -15.34
C LEU A 75 4.29 16.92 -16.60
N GLN A 76 4.58 16.24 -17.72
CA GLN A 76 4.83 16.91 -18.99
C GLN A 76 3.58 17.64 -19.48
N GLU A 77 2.42 16.98 -19.49
CA GLU A 77 1.14 17.59 -19.85
C GLU A 77 0.83 18.79 -18.95
N TRP A 78 0.95 18.63 -17.64
CA TRP A 78 0.76 19.71 -16.67
C TRP A 78 1.71 20.89 -16.92
N SER A 79 2.98 20.62 -17.23
CA SER A 79 4.01 21.65 -17.43
C SER A 79 3.73 22.55 -18.63
N THR A 80 3.06 22.05 -19.67
CA THR A 80 2.78 22.86 -20.87
C THR A 80 1.87 24.06 -20.61
N VAL A 81 1.01 23.97 -19.57
CA VAL A 81 0.02 25.00 -19.25
C VAL A 81 0.37 25.75 -17.95
N ASN A 82 0.97 25.05 -16.98
CA ASN A 82 1.03 25.54 -15.60
C ASN A 82 2.42 26.01 -15.15
N ILE A 83 3.49 25.69 -15.88
CA ILE A 83 4.85 26.08 -15.46
C ILE A 83 5.08 27.58 -15.68
N ARG A 84 5.57 28.25 -14.64
CA ARG A 84 5.97 29.66 -14.63
C ARG A 84 7.41 29.77 -14.17
N GLN A 85 8.03 30.92 -14.41
CA GLN A 85 9.42 31.17 -14.03
C GLN A 85 9.68 31.03 -12.52
N ASP A 86 8.67 31.27 -11.69
CA ASP A 86 8.69 31.16 -10.22
C ASP A 86 8.16 29.82 -9.70
N THR A 87 7.85 28.86 -10.58
CA THR A 87 7.34 27.55 -10.18
C THR A 87 8.42 26.75 -9.48
N THR A 88 8.12 26.29 -8.26
CA THR A 88 9.00 25.42 -7.48
C THR A 88 8.38 24.04 -7.32
N ILE A 89 9.15 23.00 -7.63
CA ILE A 89 8.77 21.61 -7.40
C ILE A 89 9.32 21.19 -6.03
N CYS A 90 8.42 20.71 -5.17
CA CYS A 90 8.78 20.14 -3.87
C CYS A 90 8.57 18.62 -3.90
N THR A 91 9.54 17.88 -3.38
CA THR A 91 9.42 16.43 -3.17
C THR A 91 9.46 16.14 -1.68
N ILE A 92 8.58 15.25 -1.24
CA ILE A 92 8.45 14.84 0.16
C ILE A 92 8.54 13.31 0.19
N ASP A 93 9.41 12.79 1.06
CA ASP A 93 9.57 11.35 1.29
C ASP A 93 9.09 10.98 2.69
N VAL A 94 8.24 9.96 2.79
CA VAL A 94 7.75 9.45 4.08
C VAL A 94 8.72 8.38 4.58
N THR A 95 9.44 8.69 5.66
CA THR A 95 10.36 7.72 6.26
C THR A 95 9.62 6.60 6.99
N ASN A 96 10.12 5.37 6.88
CA ASN A 96 9.64 4.21 7.63
C ASN A 96 8.13 3.91 7.46
N LEU A 97 7.56 4.22 6.27
CA LEU A 97 6.13 4.12 5.97
C LEU A 97 5.47 2.88 6.59
N TYR A 98 5.90 1.67 6.23
CA TYR A 98 5.26 0.43 6.69
C TYR A 98 5.28 0.22 8.21
N THR A 99 6.36 0.61 8.90
CA THR A 99 6.49 0.39 10.34
C THR A 99 5.83 1.49 11.17
N MET A 100 5.42 2.60 10.53
CA MET A 100 4.82 3.76 11.18
C MET A 100 3.33 3.94 10.88
N ILE A 101 2.68 3.00 10.16
CA ILE A 101 1.23 3.04 9.95
C ILE A 101 0.54 2.77 11.29
N PRO A 102 -0.22 3.74 11.84
CA PRO A 102 -0.97 3.54 13.07
C PRO A 102 -2.13 2.57 12.81
N GLN A 103 -2.26 1.52 13.63
CA GLN A 103 -3.21 0.43 13.38
C GLN A 103 -4.66 0.90 13.49
N ILE A 104 -4.99 1.70 14.51
CA ILE A 104 -6.35 2.19 14.75
C ILE A 104 -6.79 3.11 13.61
N GLU A 105 -5.93 4.06 13.25
CA GLU A 105 -6.17 5.03 12.19
C GLU A 105 -6.23 4.35 10.83
N GLY A 106 -5.49 3.26 10.62
CA GLY A 106 -5.63 2.41 9.43
C GLY A 106 -7.04 1.82 9.31
N VAL A 107 -7.58 1.25 10.39
CA VAL A 107 -8.95 0.72 10.41
C VAL A 107 -9.99 1.84 10.25
N LEU A 108 -9.80 2.98 10.90
CA LEU A 108 -10.69 4.14 10.75
C LEU A 108 -10.68 4.72 9.33
N SER A 109 -9.51 4.72 8.68
CA SER A 109 -9.36 5.15 7.29
C SER A 109 -10.12 4.23 6.34
N LEU A 110 -10.06 2.91 6.59
CA LEU A 110 -10.85 1.94 5.84
C LEU A 110 -12.36 2.18 6.04
N ARG A 111 -12.81 2.38 7.27
CA ARG A 111 -14.23 2.70 7.55
C ARG A 111 -14.66 3.96 6.80
N LYS A 112 -13.84 5.02 6.84
CA LYS A 112 -14.10 6.27 6.12
C LYS A 112 -14.19 6.05 4.61
N MET A 113 -13.32 5.21 4.04
CA MET A 113 -13.35 4.81 2.63
C MET A 113 -14.68 4.15 2.28
N LEU A 114 -15.12 3.17 3.07
CA LEU A 114 -16.40 2.48 2.87
C LEU A 114 -17.60 3.43 2.98
N ASP A 115 -17.58 4.34 3.96
CA ASP A 115 -18.61 5.37 4.15
C ASP A 115 -18.70 6.31 2.94
N LEU A 116 -17.55 6.77 2.40
CA LEU A 116 -17.48 7.61 1.21
C LEU A 116 -18.04 6.92 -0.03
N LEU A 117 -17.81 5.62 -0.15
CA LEU A 117 -18.33 4.79 -1.25
C LEU A 117 -19.79 4.39 -1.04
N LYS A 118 -20.43 4.83 0.05
CA LYS A 118 -21.82 4.47 0.43
C LYS A 118 -22.05 2.97 0.51
N LEU A 119 -21.01 2.20 0.81
CA LEU A 119 -21.08 0.77 1.05
C LEU A 119 -21.53 0.53 2.51
N LYS A 120 -22.73 1.00 2.85
CA LYS A 120 -23.35 0.74 4.15
C LYS A 120 -24.26 -0.49 4.05
N GLN A 121 -23.87 -1.52 4.81
CA GLN A 121 -24.56 -2.78 5.14
C GLN A 121 -24.28 -3.97 4.21
N VAL A 122 -23.41 -4.87 4.68
CA VAL A 122 -23.57 -6.30 4.45
C VAL A 122 -24.43 -6.81 5.61
N GLY A 123 -25.73 -6.96 5.38
CA GLY A 123 -26.66 -7.61 6.32
C GLY A 123 -27.98 -6.85 6.54
N LYS A 124 -29.03 -7.30 5.87
CA LYS A 124 -30.30 -7.59 6.53
C LYS A 124 -30.27 -9.03 7.00
#